data_AF-A0A8J7H4N2-F1
#
_entry.id   AF-A0A8J7H4N2-F1
#
_cell.length_a   1.000
_cell.length_b   1.000
_cell.length_c   1.000
_cell.angle_alpha   90.00
_cell.angle_beta   90.00
_cell.angle_gamma   90.00
#
_symmetry.space_group_name_H-M   'P 1'
#
loop_
_entity.id
_entity.type
_entity.pdbx_description
1 polymer ?
#
loop_
_entity_poly.entity_id
_entity_poly.type
_entity_poly.pdbx_seq_one_letter_code
_entity_poly.pdbx_strand_id
1 'polypeptide(L)'
;MADPRRLTFPADRPVGTLYLDSPEGEQRETPARGVVEVPAGWRVTLDTDGEYLAALVDLPAGSLDELVAGEVTDEHLSTLGDLRGLGSLMLFGTFTDWAVPVVPDLETLALYSEGLTDAVMARLARPLPAELTLAAGLLTDDTLLAMAGEDQVVAVNVSGDRITGRGLAALATLPRLDRLVLGTSGALTAAALDGLVGAPALRILYLIGPWDDSVLESIPQLVPPLRHLTVTDPDGERSPLSPAAVAALRERCPGLIVEELMAATDLDPVVGADLAGALGDPRPALVYFHAPWCHPCRQYGPVFGQVAVAFADRVSPVHVDVEDEPDVADRYAIRSVPTVLLLDGDRELLRLPGAHGRAALHDRITAALASHPRWR
;
A
#
# COMPACT_ATOMS: atom_id res chain seq x y z
N MET A 1 -1.32 -32.52 -4.91
CA MET A 1 -0.63 -31.79 -3.82
C MET A 1 0.56 -31.13 -4.47
N ALA A 2 0.76 -29.81 -4.26
CA ALA A 2 2.03 -29.20 -4.61
C ALA A 2 3.14 -29.88 -3.78
N ASP A 3 4.35 -29.95 -4.31
CA ASP A 3 5.49 -30.47 -3.56
C ASP A 3 6.08 -29.36 -2.68
N PRO A 4 6.65 -29.69 -1.51
CA PRO A 4 7.39 -28.72 -0.71
C PRO A 4 8.54 -28.12 -1.52
N ARG A 5 8.73 -26.81 -1.40
CA ARG A 5 9.81 -26.08 -2.07
C ARG A 5 11.05 -26.07 -1.18
N ARG A 6 12.21 -26.35 -1.76
CA ARG A 6 13.48 -26.28 -1.06
C ARG A 6 14.29 -25.12 -1.61
N LEU A 7 14.42 -24.07 -0.81
CA LEU A 7 15.16 -22.86 -1.16
C LEU A 7 16.58 -22.96 -0.63
N THR A 8 17.56 -22.59 -1.45
CA THR A 8 18.98 -22.66 -1.06
C THR A 8 19.61 -21.29 -1.20
N PHE A 9 20.17 -20.80 -0.09
CA PHE A 9 20.85 -19.52 0.04
C PHE A 9 22.28 -19.74 0.54
N PRO A 10 23.17 -18.73 0.44
CA PRO A 10 24.48 -18.77 1.07
C PRO A 10 24.40 -19.16 2.56
N ALA A 11 25.33 -20.01 3.01
CA ALA A 11 25.32 -20.56 4.37
C ALA A 11 26.16 -19.74 5.35
N ASP A 12 27.06 -18.89 4.85
CA ASP A 12 27.98 -18.07 5.62
C ASP A 12 27.30 -16.86 6.26
N ARG A 13 26.33 -16.25 5.57
CA ARG A 13 25.53 -15.11 6.07
C ARG A 13 24.08 -15.18 5.56
N PRO A 14 23.10 -14.62 6.31
CA PRO A 14 21.76 -14.42 5.78
C PRO A 14 21.78 -13.39 4.66
N VAL A 15 20.89 -13.56 3.67
CA VAL A 15 20.74 -12.68 2.51
C VAL A 15 19.35 -12.03 2.47
N GLY A 16 18.82 -11.72 3.65
CA GLY A 16 17.46 -11.22 3.85
C GLY A 16 16.62 -12.11 4.78
N THR A 17 15.33 -11.80 4.82
CA THR A 17 14.32 -12.45 5.66
C THR A 17 13.23 -13.04 4.77
N LEU A 18 12.89 -14.30 5.01
CA LEU A 18 11.75 -14.96 4.40
C LEU A 18 10.53 -14.85 5.30
N TYR A 19 9.44 -14.40 4.73
CA TYR A 19 8.10 -14.51 5.30
C TYR A 19 7.36 -15.63 4.56
N LEU A 20 6.92 -16.62 5.32
CA LEU A 20 6.23 -17.81 4.82
C LEU A 20 4.79 -17.78 5.32
N ASP A 21 3.84 -17.67 4.41
CA ASP A 21 2.41 -17.59 4.73
C ASP A 21 1.68 -18.83 4.23
N SER A 22 1.03 -19.54 5.14
CA SER A 22 0.20 -20.70 4.78
C SER A 22 -1.15 -20.26 4.22
N PRO A 23 -1.81 -21.11 3.39
CA PRO A 23 -3.20 -20.90 2.99
C PRO A 23 -4.18 -20.79 4.16
N GLU A 24 -3.85 -21.39 5.31
CA GLU A 24 -4.66 -21.40 6.53
C GLU A 24 -4.37 -20.21 7.47
N GLY A 25 -3.50 -19.27 7.08
CA GLY A 25 -3.18 -18.05 7.84
C GLY A 25 -2.12 -18.19 8.94
N GLU A 26 -1.45 -19.34 9.04
CA GLU A 26 -0.17 -19.46 9.76
C GLU A 26 0.92 -18.64 9.05
N GLN A 27 1.77 -17.96 9.82
CA GLN A 27 2.90 -17.18 9.31
C GLN A 27 4.18 -17.60 10.01
N ARG A 28 5.29 -17.66 9.27
CA ARG A 28 6.62 -17.93 9.82
C ARG A 28 7.63 -16.97 9.23
N GLU A 29 8.50 -16.46 10.08
CA GLU A 29 9.65 -15.67 9.68
C GLU A 29 10.92 -16.49 9.86
N THR A 30 11.79 -16.48 8.85
CA THR A 30 13.07 -17.19 8.94
C THR A 30 14.14 -16.49 8.11
N PRO A 31 15.41 -16.45 8.56
CA PRO A 31 16.48 -15.89 7.75
C PRO A 31 16.64 -16.65 6.42
N ALA A 32 16.85 -15.93 5.32
CA ALA A 32 17.23 -16.51 4.04
C ALA A 32 18.71 -16.97 4.11
N ARG A 33 18.95 -18.16 4.69
CA ARG A 33 20.29 -18.69 4.91
C ARG A 33 20.33 -20.20 4.81
N GLY A 34 21.31 -20.72 4.07
CA GLY A 34 21.46 -22.17 3.88
C GLY A 34 20.22 -22.77 3.22
N VAL A 35 19.80 -23.95 3.68
CA VAL A 35 18.61 -24.63 3.13
C VAL A 35 17.38 -24.29 3.97
N VAL A 36 16.36 -23.77 3.31
CA VAL A 36 15.05 -23.50 3.91
C VAL A 36 14.00 -24.37 3.23
N GLU A 37 13.32 -25.20 4.02
CA GLU A 37 12.22 -26.06 3.56
C GLU A 37 10.90 -25.29 3.71
N VAL A 38 10.22 -25.08 2.59
CA VAL A 38 8.93 -24.39 2.51
C VAL A 38 7.85 -25.43 2.27
N PRO A 39 6.84 -25.54 3.15
CA PRO A 39 5.75 -26.48 2.93
C PRO A 39 4.97 -26.17 1.66
N ALA A 40 4.38 -27.21 1.08
CA ALA A 40 3.61 -27.09 -0.16
C ALA A 40 2.47 -26.08 -0.03
N GLY A 41 2.33 -25.21 -1.03
CA GLY A 41 1.24 -24.23 -1.13
C GLY A 41 1.38 -23.00 -0.24
N TRP A 42 2.43 -22.91 0.58
CA TRP A 42 2.75 -21.70 1.33
C TRP A 42 3.29 -20.65 0.39
N ARG A 43 2.89 -19.38 0.55
CA ARG A 43 3.46 -18.22 -0.13
C ARG A 43 4.81 -17.85 0.49
N VAL A 44 5.75 -17.40 -0.34
CA VAL A 44 7.10 -17.00 0.07
C VAL A 44 7.35 -15.56 -0.36
N THR A 45 7.53 -14.68 0.61
CA THR A 45 8.04 -13.33 0.41
C THR A 45 9.48 -13.26 0.87
N LEU A 46 10.38 -12.74 0.05
CA LEU A 46 11.74 -12.40 0.44
C LEU A 46 11.87 -10.89 0.57
N ASP A 47 12.31 -10.43 1.74
CA ASP A 47 12.70 -9.06 2.03
C ASP A 47 14.22 -8.98 2.18
N THR A 48 14.87 -8.14 1.39
CA THR A 48 16.33 -8.10 1.26
C THR A 48 16.80 -6.71 0.84
N ASP A 49 18.12 -6.50 0.84
CA ASP A 49 18.75 -5.34 0.22
C ASP A 49 19.44 -5.69 -1.10
N GLY A 50 19.69 -4.64 -1.90
CA GLY A 50 20.30 -4.70 -3.22
C GLY A 50 21.64 -5.46 -3.25
N GLU A 51 22.45 -5.34 -2.19
CA GLU A 51 23.76 -6.01 -2.09
C GLU A 51 23.66 -7.55 -2.13
N TYR A 52 22.47 -8.10 -1.86
CA TYR A 52 22.22 -9.53 -1.79
C TYR A 52 21.52 -10.10 -3.02
N LEU A 53 21.08 -9.26 -3.97
CA LEU A 53 20.33 -9.71 -5.15
C LEU A 53 21.08 -10.73 -6.01
N ALA A 54 22.41 -10.62 -6.08
CA ALA A 54 23.25 -11.60 -6.78
C ALA A 54 23.16 -13.01 -6.19
N ALA A 55 22.79 -13.17 -4.91
CA ALA A 55 22.60 -14.46 -4.27
C ALA A 55 21.31 -15.17 -4.71
N LEU A 56 20.42 -14.46 -5.42
CA LEU A 56 19.12 -14.98 -5.85
C LEU A 56 19.16 -15.61 -7.26
N VAL A 57 20.25 -15.40 -8.01
CA VAL A 57 20.38 -15.83 -9.42
C VAL A 57 20.23 -17.35 -9.59
N ASP A 58 20.64 -18.11 -8.59
CA ASP A 58 20.55 -19.58 -8.62
C ASP A 58 19.21 -20.13 -8.11
N LEU A 59 18.28 -19.27 -7.68
CA LEU A 59 16.97 -19.72 -7.25
C LEU A 59 16.14 -20.18 -8.46
N PRO A 60 15.55 -21.39 -8.42
CA PRO A 60 14.64 -21.85 -9.46
C PRO A 60 13.47 -20.88 -9.68
N ALA A 61 12.97 -20.80 -10.91
CA ALA A 61 11.74 -20.05 -11.21
C ALA A 61 10.56 -20.51 -10.33
N GLY A 62 9.76 -19.56 -9.83
CA GLY A 62 8.66 -19.84 -8.90
C GLY A 62 9.08 -20.18 -7.46
N SER A 63 10.36 -19.97 -7.11
CA SER A 63 10.85 -20.12 -5.74
C SER A 63 10.25 -19.09 -4.78
N LEU A 64 10.07 -17.86 -5.28
CA LEU A 64 9.54 -16.73 -4.54
C LEU A 64 8.21 -16.32 -5.17
N ASP A 65 7.23 -16.01 -4.33
CA ASP A 65 5.98 -15.41 -4.77
C ASP A 65 6.10 -13.87 -4.77
N GLU A 66 6.87 -13.31 -3.84
CA GLU A 66 7.14 -11.88 -3.73
C GLU A 66 8.61 -11.60 -3.40
N LEU A 67 9.15 -10.54 -4.00
CA LEU A 67 10.47 -10.01 -3.72
C LEU A 67 10.36 -8.52 -3.40
N VAL A 68 10.81 -8.15 -2.20
CA VAL A 68 11.00 -6.78 -1.76
C VAL A 68 12.49 -6.54 -1.62
N ALA A 69 13.01 -5.53 -2.30
CA ALA A 69 14.42 -5.17 -2.22
C ALA A 69 14.63 -3.68 -1.92
N GLY A 70 15.30 -3.40 -0.79
CA GLY A 70 15.79 -2.08 -0.41
C GLY A 70 17.16 -1.76 -1.01
N GLU A 71 17.56 -0.48 -0.95
CA GLU A 71 18.91 -0.01 -1.31
C GLU A 71 19.41 -0.48 -2.70
N VAL A 72 18.49 -0.57 -3.67
CA VAL A 72 18.75 -1.09 -5.01
C VAL A 72 19.43 -0.04 -5.88
N THR A 73 20.43 -0.46 -6.66
CA THR A 73 21.14 0.37 -7.64
C THR A 73 21.14 -0.31 -9.00
N ASP A 74 21.55 0.42 -10.05
CA ASP A 74 21.72 -0.15 -11.39
C ASP A 74 22.68 -1.35 -11.40
N GLU A 75 23.75 -1.28 -10.61
CA GLU A 75 24.72 -2.36 -10.48
C GLU A 75 24.05 -3.60 -9.88
N HIS A 76 23.28 -3.44 -8.80
CA HIS A 76 22.54 -4.54 -8.18
C HIS A 76 21.57 -5.19 -9.16
N LEU A 77 20.79 -4.40 -9.90
CA LEU A 77 19.83 -4.94 -10.87
C LEU A 77 20.50 -5.61 -12.07
N SER A 78 21.68 -5.15 -12.48
CA SER A 78 22.43 -5.82 -13.56
C SER A 78 22.90 -7.23 -13.18
N THR A 79 23.01 -7.52 -11.89
CA THR A 79 23.31 -8.86 -11.37
C THR A 79 22.08 -9.73 -11.22
N LEU A 80 20.88 -9.13 -11.24
CA LEU A 80 19.62 -9.84 -11.16
C LEU A 80 19.44 -10.63 -12.45
N GLY A 81 19.45 -11.96 -12.35
CA GLY A 81 19.17 -12.86 -13.48
C GLY A 81 17.70 -12.79 -13.92
N ASP A 82 17.31 -13.71 -14.80
CA ASP A 82 15.91 -13.89 -15.20
C ASP A 82 15.07 -14.37 -14.00
N LEU A 83 14.51 -13.43 -13.23
CA LEU A 83 13.46 -13.75 -12.27
C LEU A 83 12.21 -14.18 -13.04
N ARG A 84 11.72 -15.39 -12.76
CA ARG A 84 10.52 -15.96 -13.39
C ARG A 84 9.62 -16.60 -12.35
N GLY A 85 8.32 -16.58 -12.62
CA GLY A 85 7.32 -17.11 -11.71
C GLY A 85 7.17 -16.31 -10.42
N LEU A 86 7.54 -15.03 -10.45
CA LEU A 86 7.33 -14.08 -9.37
C LEU A 86 5.94 -13.43 -9.55
N GLY A 87 5.16 -13.32 -8.47
CA GLY A 87 3.87 -12.63 -8.50
C GLY A 87 3.98 -11.15 -8.20
N SER A 88 4.84 -10.77 -7.25
CA SER A 88 5.04 -9.39 -6.82
C SER A 88 6.53 -9.01 -6.79
N LEU A 89 6.86 -7.85 -7.35
CA LEU A 89 8.19 -7.26 -7.28
C LEU A 89 8.12 -5.83 -6.76
N MET A 90 8.85 -5.53 -5.69
CA MET A 90 8.95 -4.21 -5.10
C MET A 90 10.42 -3.82 -4.93
N LEU A 91 10.82 -2.71 -5.55
CA LEU A 91 12.20 -2.23 -5.57
C LEU A 91 12.27 -0.79 -5.06
N PHE A 92 13.16 -0.55 -4.10
CA PHE A 92 13.45 0.78 -3.56
C PHE A 92 14.93 1.11 -3.74
N GLY A 93 15.22 2.29 -4.27
CA GLY A 93 16.61 2.75 -4.35
C GLY A 93 16.86 3.85 -5.37
N THR A 94 18.04 3.83 -5.99
CA THR A 94 18.57 4.90 -6.86
C THR A 94 18.85 4.42 -8.28
N PHE A 95 18.05 3.49 -8.78
CA PHE A 95 18.19 2.88 -10.10
C PHE A 95 17.46 3.66 -11.21
N THR A 96 17.85 3.39 -12.45
CA THR A 96 17.33 4.00 -13.68
C THR A 96 16.53 3.00 -14.51
N ASP A 97 15.80 3.51 -15.50
CA ASP A 97 14.97 2.71 -16.42
C ASP A 97 15.73 1.52 -17.02
N TRP A 98 16.99 1.73 -17.41
CA TRP A 98 17.77 0.76 -18.15
C TRP A 98 18.08 -0.49 -17.34
N ALA A 99 18.25 -0.33 -16.03
CA ALA A 99 18.55 -1.41 -15.12
C ALA A 99 17.30 -2.18 -14.69
N VAL A 100 16.09 -1.64 -14.86
CA VAL A 100 14.84 -2.32 -14.49
C VAL A 100 14.75 -3.68 -15.20
N PRO A 101 14.59 -4.79 -14.46
CA PRO A 101 14.55 -6.13 -15.03
C PRO A 101 13.23 -6.37 -15.77
N VAL A 102 13.28 -7.18 -16.83
CA VAL A 102 12.07 -7.64 -17.52
C VAL A 102 11.58 -8.90 -16.83
N VAL A 103 10.56 -8.77 -15.98
CA VAL A 103 9.95 -9.90 -15.26
C VAL A 103 8.57 -10.16 -15.84
N PRO A 104 8.35 -11.28 -16.55
CA PRO A 104 7.06 -11.61 -17.13
C PRO A 104 6.07 -12.07 -16.06
N ASP A 105 4.77 -11.95 -16.37
CA ASP A 105 3.66 -12.51 -15.59
C ASP A 105 3.52 -11.96 -14.16
N LEU A 106 4.08 -10.78 -13.87
CA LEU A 106 3.87 -10.09 -12.59
C LEU A 106 2.41 -9.65 -12.43
N GLU A 107 1.85 -9.90 -11.24
CA GLU A 107 0.57 -9.33 -10.80
C GLU A 107 0.77 -7.92 -10.24
N THR A 108 1.82 -7.74 -9.44
CA THR A 108 2.17 -6.47 -8.80
C THR A 108 3.60 -6.07 -9.13
N LEU A 109 3.79 -4.82 -9.55
CA LEU A 109 5.11 -4.20 -9.69
C LEU A 109 5.12 -2.85 -8.99
N ALA A 110 6.12 -2.63 -8.16
CA ALA A 110 6.33 -1.35 -7.50
C ALA A 110 7.80 -0.91 -7.59
N LEU A 111 8.03 0.23 -8.22
CA LEU A 111 9.34 0.83 -8.43
C LEU A 111 9.38 2.20 -7.76
N TYR A 112 10.27 2.34 -6.79
CA TYR A 112 10.51 3.58 -6.05
C TYR A 112 11.93 4.05 -6.33
N SER A 113 12.07 4.96 -7.29
CA SER A 113 13.37 5.57 -7.59
C SER A 113 13.26 6.86 -8.36
N GLU A 114 13.98 7.89 -7.93
CA GLU A 114 14.07 9.18 -8.63
C GLU A 114 14.71 9.09 -10.03
N GLY A 115 15.38 7.97 -10.35
CA GLY A 115 16.02 7.74 -11.64
C GLY A 115 15.06 7.27 -12.74
N LEU A 116 13.78 7.02 -12.45
CA LEU A 116 12.81 6.56 -13.44
C LEU A 116 12.31 7.70 -14.34
N THR A 117 12.17 7.41 -15.62
CA THR A 117 11.55 8.29 -16.62
C THR A 117 10.47 7.54 -17.40
N ASP A 118 9.82 8.20 -18.37
CA ASP A 118 8.84 7.54 -19.24
C ASP A 118 9.41 6.32 -20.00
N ALA A 119 10.74 6.23 -20.14
CA ALA A 119 11.41 5.10 -20.77
C ALA A 119 11.23 3.78 -20.01
N VAL A 120 10.90 3.80 -18.70
CA VAL A 120 10.60 2.59 -17.93
C VAL A 120 9.49 1.77 -18.58
N MET A 121 8.49 2.42 -19.18
CA MET A 121 7.33 1.76 -19.77
C MET A 121 7.67 0.87 -20.97
N ALA A 122 8.79 1.13 -21.65
CA ALA A 122 9.31 0.29 -22.73
C ALA A 122 10.13 -0.91 -22.21
N ARG A 123 10.50 -0.91 -20.93
CA ARG A 123 11.24 -2.00 -20.26
C ARG A 123 10.30 -3.02 -19.63
N LEU A 124 9.11 -2.60 -19.21
CA LEU A 124 8.14 -3.50 -18.57
C LEU A 124 7.64 -4.58 -19.52
N ALA A 125 7.46 -5.79 -19.00
CA ALA A 125 6.81 -6.88 -19.72
C ALA A 125 5.35 -6.54 -20.04
N ARG A 126 4.83 -7.12 -21.13
CA ARG A 126 3.43 -7.01 -21.54
C ARG A 126 2.75 -8.38 -21.48
N PRO A 127 1.47 -8.48 -21.06
CA PRO A 127 0.62 -7.40 -20.52
C PRO A 127 1.20 -6.76 -19.26
N LEU A 128 0.87 -5.49 -18.99
CA LEU A 128 1.32 -4.82 -17.76
C LEU A 128 0.78 -5.52 -16.50
N PRO A 129 1.48 -5.40 -15.36
CA PRO A 129 0.96 -5.86 -14.07
C PRO A 129 -0.41 -5.27 -13.74
N ALA A 130 -1.25 -6.02 -13.03
CA ALA A 130 -2.57 -5.57 -12.61
C ALA A 130 -2.46 -4.41 -11.61
N GLU A 131 -1.43 -4.42 -10.77
CA GLU A 131 -1.08 -3.34 -9.85
C GLU A 131 0.29 -2.77 -10.21
N LEU A 132 0.35 -1.48 -10.50
CA LEU A 132 1.57 -0.81 -10.92
C LEU A 132 1.82 0.43 -10.07
N THR A 133 2.96 0.45 -9.38
CA THR A 133 3.48 1.63 -8.68
C THR A 133 4.75 2.13 -9.36
N LEU A 134 4.74 3.39 -9.81
CA LEU A 134 5.91 4.10 -10.34
C LEU A 134 6.05 5.42 -9.57
N ALA A 135 6.97 5.46 -8.62
CA ALA A 135 7.19 6.64 -7.79
C ALA A 135 8.52 7.32 -8.16
N ALA A 136 8.44 8.43 -8.91
CA ALA A 136 9.61 9.18 -9.37
C ALA A 136 9.27 10.61 -9.82
N GLY A 137 10.12 11.60 -9.53
CA GLY A 137 9.84 12.98 -9.92
C GLY A 137 9.81 13.27 -11.43
N LEU A 138 10.39 12.40 -12.28
CA LEU A 138 10.60 12.69 -13.70
C LEU A 138 9.50 12.19 -14.66
N LEU A 139 8.48 11.47 -14.16
CA LEU A 139 7.41 10.90 -14.99
C LEU A 139 6.49 11.98 -15.58
N THR A 140 6.02 11.75 -16.79
CA THR A 140 5.14 12.67 -17.55
C THR A 140 3.85 11.97 -18.01
N ASP A 141 3.01 12.69 -18.76
CA ASP A 141 1.84 12.12 -19.44
C ASP A 141 2.18 10.92 -20.33
N ASP A 142 3.40 10.85 -20.88
CA ASP A 142 3.81 9.76 -21.76
C ASP A 142 3.88 8.41 -21.01
N THR A 143 4.22 8.42 -19.72
CA THR A 143 4.11 7.24 -18.85
C THR A 143 2.67 6.71 -18.81
N LEU A 144 1.68 7.59 -18.59
CA LEU A 144 0.27 7.21 -18.47
C LEU A 144 -0.34 6.81 -19.81
N LEU A 145 0.05 7.51 -20.89
CA LEU A 145 -0.34 7.17 -22.26
C LEU A 145 0.14 5.77 -22.66
N ALA A 146 1.31 5.34 -22.18
CA ALA A 146 1.84 4.00 -22.45
C ALA A 146 1.08 2.87 -21.72
N MET A 147 0.19 3.21 -20.77
CA MET A 147 -0.72 2.25 -20.12
C MET A 147 -2.02 2.05 -20.92
N ALA A 148 -2.37 2.97 -21.82
CA ALA A 148 -3.63 2.91 -22.56
C ALA A 148 -3.77 1.60 -23.35
N GLY A 149 -4.96 1.01 -23.32
CA GLY A 149 -5.26 -0.27 -23.99
C GLY A 149 -4.92 -1.52 -23.18
N GLU A 150 -4.47 -1.39 -21.93
CA GLU A 150 -4.25 -2.51 -21.02
C GLU A 150 -5.55 -2.86 -20.27
N ASP A 151 -6.11 -4.04 -20.54
CA ASP A 151 -7.41 -4.45 -20.00
C ASP A 151 -7.35 -4.97 -18.56
N GLN A 152 -6.17 -5.36 -18.08
CA GLN A 152 -5.96 -6.00 -16.79
C GLN A 152 -5.47 -5.07 -15.68
N VAL A 153 -5.11 -3.82 -15.99
CA VAL A 153 -4.65 -2.86 -14.97
C VAL A 153 -5.83 -2.44 -14.08
N VAL A 154 -5.69 -2.72 -12.78
CA VAL A 154 -6.70 -2.48 -11.74
C VAL A 154 -6.27 -1.35 -10.81
N ALA A 155 -4.98 -1.26 -10.49
CA ALA A 155 -4.47 -0.23 -9.59
C ALA A 155 -3.23 0.45 -10.18
N VAL A 156 -3.23 1.78 -10.16
CA VAL A 156 -2.08 2.59 -10.55
C VAL A 156 -1.74 3.51 -9.39
N ASN A 157 -0.48 3.48 -8.96
CA ASN A 157 0.11 4.49 -8.09
C ASN A 157 1.24 5.16 -8.85
N VAL A 158 1.10 6.45 -9.10
CA VAL A 158 2.09 7.20 -9.84
C VAL A 158 2.35 8.52 -9.16
N SER A 159 3.62 8.83 -8.94
CA SER A 159 4.03 10.19 -8.60
C SER A 159 4.83 10.77 -9.76
N GLY A 160 4.58 12.03 -10.09
CA GLY A 160 5.28 12.69 -11.19
C GLY A 160 4.95 14.17 -11.28
N ASP A 161 5.98 14.99 -11.40
CA ASP A 161 5.85 16.45 -11.37
C ASP A 161 5.57 17.06 -12.75
N ARG A 162 5.26 16.22 -13.73
CA ARG A 162 4.94 16.64 -15.10
C ARG A 162 3.71 15.93 -15.66
N ILE A 163 2.97 15.22 -14.81
CA ILE A 163 1.69 14.62 -15.16
C ILE A 163 0.63 15.72 -15.20
N THR A 164 -0.21 15.69 -16.23
CA THR A 164 -1.29 16.65 -16.47
C THR A 164 -2.61 15.94 -16.72
N GLY A 165 -3.68 16.70 -16.96
CA GLY A 165 -4.99 16.15 -17.30
C GLY A 165 -4.99 15.28 -18.56
N ARG A 166 -4.01 15.46 -19.47
CA ARG A 166 -3.86 14.60 -20.66
C ARG A 166 -3.48 13.17 -20.26
N GLY A 167 -2.53 13.00 -19.34
CA GLY A 167 -2.16 11.69 -18.84
C GLY A 167 -3.30 11.03 -18.06
N LEU A 168 -4.02 11.81 -17.24
CA LEU A 168 -5.20 11.31 -16.52
C LEU A 168 -6.32 10.85 -17.46
N ALA A 169 -6.54 11.56 -18.58
CA ALA A 169 -7.47 11.14 -19.62
C ALA A 169 -7.08 9.81 -20.29
N ALA A 170 -5.79 9.50 -20.36
CA ALA A 170 -5.34 8.19 -20.83
C ALA A 170 -5.73 7.08 -19.83
N LEU A 171 -5.52 7.31 -18.52
CA LEU A 171 -5.90 6.36 -17.48
C LEU A 171 -7.42 6.11 -17.43
N ALA A 172 -8.23 7.13 -17.71
CA ALA A 172 -9.69 6.99 -17.76
C ALA A 172 -10.18 5.98 -18.83
N THR A 173 -9.34 5.64 -19.81
CA THR A 173 -9.66 4.64 -20.85
C THR A 173 -9.50 3.20 -20.37
N LEU A 174 -8.85 2.97 -19.22
CA LEU A 174 -8.61 1.63 -18.69
C LEU A 174 -9.93 1.04 -18.16
N PRO A 175 -10.38 -0.12 -18.67
CA PRO A 175 -11.71 -0.63 -18.37
C PRO A 175 -11.85 -1.17 -16.94
N ARG A 176 -10.73 -1.47 -16.27
CA ARG A 176 -10.69 -2.07 -14.94
C ARG A 176 -9.99 -1.23 -13.88
N LEU A 177 -9.54 -0.01 -14.20
CA LEU A 177 -8.88 0.86 -13.23
C LEU A 177 -9.85 1.20 -12.10
N ASP A 178 -9.63 0.55 -10.96
CA ASP A 178 -10.44 0.63 -9.75
C ASP A 178 -9.83 1.61 -8.74
N ARG A 179 -8.51 1.62 -8.66
CA ARG A 179 -7.73 2.40 -7.68
C ARG A 179 -6.68 3.25 -8.37
N LEU A 180 -6.68 4.54 -8.03
CA LEU A 180 -5.69 5.48 -8.52
C LEU A 180 -5.09 6.27 -7.36
N VAL A 181 -3.77 6.19 -7.21
CA VAL A 181 -2.99 7.03 -6.31
C VAL A 181 -2.16 7.98 -7.17
N LEU A 182 -2.30 9.29 -6.94
CA LEU A 182 -1.59 10.35 -7.65
C LEU A 182 -0.75 11.16 -6.67
N GLY A 183 0.57 11.07 -6.82
CA GLY A 183 1.52 11.96 -6.16
C GLY A 183 1.96 13.12 -7.06
N THR A 184 2.05 14.32 -6.52
CA THR A 184 2.56 15.49 -7.25
C THR A 184 3.23 16.50 -6.31
N SER A 185 4.26 17.19 -6.80
CA SER A 185 4.81 18.38 -6.14
C SER A 185 4.14 19.70 -6.55
N GLY A 186 3.05 19.64 -7.34
CA GLY A 186 2.21 20.80 -7.68
C GLY A 186 1.96 21.02 -9.18
N ALA A 187 2.28 20.05 -10.03
CA ALA A 187 2.00 20.13 -11.47
C ALA A 187 0.55 19.80 -11.85
N LEU A 188 -0.11 18.97 -11.03
CA LEU A 188 -1.52 18.67 -11.20
C LEU A 188 -2.39 19.75 -10.55
N THR A 189 -3.37 20.25 -11.31
CA THR A 189 -4.39 21.17 -10.84
C THR A 189 -5.72 20.45 -10.61
N ALA A 190 -6.65 21.07 -9.89
CA ALA A 190 -8.01 20.54 -9.76
C ALA A 190 -8.65 20.20 -11.12
N ALA A 191 -8.52 21.10 -12.10
CA ALA A 191 -9.03 20.91 -13.46
C ALA A 191 -8.39 19.73 -14.20
N ALA A 192 -7.18 19.30 -13.84
CA ALA A 192 -6.57 18.11 -14.43
C ALA A 192 -7.38 16.84 -14.12
N LEU A 193 -8.06 16.80 -12.96
CA LEU A 193 -8.90 15.67 -12.56
C LEU A 193 -10.12 15.48 -13.47
N ASP A 194 -10.53 16.51 -14.22
CA ASP A 194 -11.58 16.37 -15.23
C ASP A 194 -11.19 15.35 -16.31
N GLY A 195 -9.89 15.07 -16.50
CA GLY A 195 -9.41 13.99 -17.36
C GLY A 195 -9.88 12.60 -16.90
N LEU A 196 -10.19 12.41 -15.61
CA LEU A 196 -10.69 11.14 -15.07
C LEU A 196 -12.20 10.94 -15.31
N VAL A 197 -12.90 11.97 -15.82
CA VAL A 197 -14.34 11.89 -16.09
C VAL A 197 -14.59 10.81 -17.16
N GLY A 198 -15.47 9.87 -16.81
CA GLY A 198 -15.79 8.74 -17.69
C GLY A 198 -14.98 7.46 -17.42
N ALA A 199 -14.05 7.47 -16.45
CA ALA A 199 -13.41 6.25 -15.97
C ALA A 199 -14.47 5.27 -15.40
N PRO A 200 -14.71 4.11 -16.05
CA PRO A 200 -15.90 3.32 -15.79
C PRO A 200 -15.85 2.55 -14.46
N ALA A 201 -14.65 2.25 -13.98
CA ALA A 201 -14.39 1.41 -12.82
C ALA A 201 -13.75 2.16 -11.64
N LEU A 202 -13.41 3.44 -11.76
CA LEU A 202 -12.61 4.14 -10.75
C LEU A 202 -13.40 4.36 -9.45
N ARG A 203 -13.13 3.56 -8.42
CA ARG A 203 -13.81 3.59 -7.12
C ARG A 203 -13.01 4.31 -6.04
N ILE A 204 -11.69 4.27 -6.10
CA ILE A 204 -10.80 4.80 -5.07
C ILE A 204 -9.82 5.78 -5.73
N LEU A 205 -9.82 7.02 -5.23
CA LEU A 205 -8.89 8.07 -5.65
C LEU A 205 -8.13 8.57 -4.43
N TYR A 206 -6.81 8.46 -4.46
CA TYR A 206 -5.92 9.01 -3.46
C TYR A 206 -5.06 10.09 -4.12
N LEU A 207 -5.11 11.30 -3.58
CA LEU A 207 -4.32 12.45 -4.02
C LEU A 207 -3.28 12.82 -2.95
N ILE A 208 -2.00 12.78 -3.30
CA ILE A 208 -0.86 13.17 -2.44
C ILE A 208 -0.20 14.39 -3.07
N GLY A 209 -0.05 15.49 -2.34
CA GLY A 209 0.61 16.68 -2.86
C GLY A 209 0.09 17.99 -2.28
N PRO A 210 0.51 19.14 -2.82
CA PRO A 210 0.10 20.46 -2.33
C PRO A 210 -1.31 20.82 -2.83
N TRP A 211 -2.29 19.98 -2.52
CA TRP A 211 -3.70 20.20 -2.86
C TRP A 211 -4.34 21.24 -1.95
N ASP A 212 -5.43 21.84 -2.40
CA ASP A 212 -6.29 22.73 -1.60
C ASP A 212 -7.78 22.43 -1.89
N ASP A 213 -8.69 23.16 -1.25
CA ASP A 213 -10.14 22.98 -1.40
C ASP A 213 -10.64 23.00 -2.86
N SER A 214 -9.90 23.64 -3.79
CA SER A 214 -10.29 23.71 -5.21
C SER A 214 -10.33 22.33 -5.87
N VAL A 215 -9.57 21.36 -5.35
CA VAL A 215 -9.57 19.97 -5.85
C VAL A 215 -10.96 19.34 -5.80
N LEU A 216 -11.81 19.77 -4.86
CA LEU A 216 -13.15 19.24 -4.65
C LEU A 216 -14.17 19.70 -5.70
N GLU A 217 -13.83 20.68 -6.55
CA GLU A 217 -14.71 21.17 -7.61
C GLU A 217 -15.00 20.10 -8.68
N SER A 218 -13.98 19.31 -9.04
CA SER A 218 -14.06 18.26 -10.07
C SER A 218 -14.64 16.94 -9.56
N ILE A 219 -14.55 16.67 -8.26
CA ILE A 219 -14.93 15.38 -7.66
C ILE A 219 -16.37 14.94 -7.98
N PRO A 220 -17.40 15.81 -7.97
CA PRO A 220 -18.76 15.38 -8.27
C PRO A 220 -18.97 14.84 -9.69
N GLN A 221 -18.09 15.16 -10.65
CA GLN A 221 -18.13 14.61 -12.00
C GLN A 221 -17.56 13.18 -12.07
N LEU A 222 -16.78 12.78 -11.07
CA LEU A 222 -16.21 11.43 -10.93
C LEU A 222 -17.15 10.47 -10.17
N VAL A 223 -18.24 11.00 -9.61
CA VAL A 223 -19.33 10.23 -9.01
C VAL A 223 -20.36 9.93 -10.12
N PRO A 224 -20.91 8.71 -10.26
CA PRO A 224 -21.00 7.65 -9.28
C PRO A 224 -19.98 6.51 -9.33
N PRO A 225 -18.97 6.34 -10.21
CA PRO A 225 -18.02 5.25 -9.99
C PRO A 225 -17.21 5.46 -8.71
N LEU A 226 -16.81 6.70 -8.42
CA LEU A 226 -16.00 7.04 -7.25
C LEU A 226 -16.77 6.83 -5.94
N ARG A 227 -16.12 6.17 -4.98
CA ARG A 227 -16.65 5.79 -3.67
C ARG A 227 -15.77 6.26 -2.52
N HIS A 228 -14.46 6.30 -2.72
CA HIS A 228 -13.50 6.74 -1.71
C HIS A 228 -12.59 7.80 -2.30
N LEU A 229 -12.44 8.89 -1.57
CA LEU A 229 -11.52 9.98 -1.85
C LEU A 229 -10.64 10.21 -0.63
N THR A 230 -9.33 10.16 -0.83
CA THR A 230 -8.33 10.54 0.17
C THR A 230 -7.50 11.67 -0.43
N VAL A 231 -7.32 12.76 0.30
CA VAL A 231 -6.47 13.88 -0.12
C VAL A 231 -5.49 14.18 1.00
N THR A 232 -4.20 14.18 0.70
CA THR A 232 -3.15 14.48 1.66
C THR A 232 -2.18 15.52 1.13
N ASP A 233 -1.49 16.16 2.06
CA ASP A 233 -0.32 16.99 1.80
C ASP A 233 0.84 16.18 1.18
N PRO A 234 1.94 16.84 0.74
CA PRO A 234 3.06 16.16 0.09
C PRO A 234 3.72 15.07 0.94
N ASP A 235 3.71 15.23 2.27
CA ASP A 235 4.28 14.26 3.20
C ASP A 235 3.34 13.06 3.45
N GLY A 236 2.10 13.13 2.96
CA GLY A 236 1.12 12.07 3.14
C GLY A 236 0.57 11.98 4.55
N GLU A 237 0.74 13.04 5.35
CA GLU A 237 0.49 13.02 6.79
C GLU A 237 -0.85 13.66 7.15
N ARG A 238 -1.35 14.60 6.33
CA ARG A 238 -2.50 15.44 6.70
C ARG A 238 -3.40 15.74 5.52
N SER A 239 -4.68 15.90 5.78
CA SER A 239 -5.64 16.47 4.86
C SER A 239 -5.39 17.97 4.74
N PRO A 240 -5.17 18.48 3.52
CA PRO A 240 -5.09 19.91 3.28
C PRO A 240 -6.48 20.57 3.17
N LEU A 241 -7.56 19.77 3.23
CA LEU A 241 -8.92 20.23 2.98
C LEU A 241 -9.54 20.84 4.24
N SER A 242 -10.29 21.93 4.07
CA SER A 242 -11.04 22.52 5.17
C SER A 242 -12.28 21.68 5.52
N PRO A 243 -12.67 21.59 6.80
CA PRO A 243 -13.88 20.87 7.20
C PRO A 243 -15.15 21.38 6.51
N ALA A 244 -15.20 22.69 6.20
CA ALA A 244 -16.32 23.29 5.49
C ALA A 244 -16.41 22.81 4.04
N ALA A 245 -15.28 22.69 3.35
CA ALA A 245 -15.24 22.20 1.98
C ALA A 245 -15.62 20.71 1.90
N VAL A 246 -15.14 19.90 2.85
CA VAL A 246 -15.51 18.48 2.94
C VAL A 246 -17.00 18.31 3.26
N ALA A 247 -17.55 19.10 4.20
CA ALA A 247 -18.98 19.09 4.50
C ALA A 247 -19.83 19.43 3.26
N ALA A 248 -19.46 20.48 2.52
CA ALA A 248 -20.13 20.86 1.28
C ALA A 248 -20.04 19.76 0.19
N LEU A 249 -18.91 19.05 0.10
CA LEU A 249 -18.76 17.92 -0.82
C LEU A 249 -19.66 16.74 -0.41
N ARG A 250 -19.74 16.40 0.89
CA ARG A 250 -20.61 15.33 1.41
C ARG A 250 -22.08 15.61 1.13
N GLU A 251 -22.54 16.86 1.21
CA GLU A 251 -23.90 17.24 0.82
C GLU A 251 -24.18 17.03 -0.68
N ARG A 252 -23.19 17.34 -1.54
CA ARG A 252 -23.29 17.16 -2.99
C ARG A 252 -23.19 15.69 -3.41
N CYS A 253 -22.43 14.89 -2.66
CA CYS A 253 -22.07 13.51 -2.96
C CYS A 253 -22.29 12.59 -1.74
N PRO A 254 -23.55 12.31 -1.34
CA PRO A 254 -23.86 11.62 -0.08
C PRO A 254 -23.39 10.15 0.01
N GLY A 255 -22.94 9.55 -1.09
CA GLY A 255 -22.37 8.19 -1.13
C GLY A 255 -20.85 8.15 -1.30
N LEU A 256 -20.19 9.32 -1.30
CA LEU A 256 -18.74 9.42 -1.37
C LEU A 256 -18.18 9.45 0.05
N ILE A 257 -17.28 8.52 0.35
CA ILE A 257 -16.47 8.51 1.55
C ILE A 257 -15.27 9.41 1.28
N VAL A 258 -15.14 10.47 2.08
CA VAL A 258 -13.95 11.32 2.08
C VAL A 258 -13.17 11.00 3.34
N GLU A 259 -12.01 10.39 3.15
CA GLU A 259 -11.06 10.07 4.21
C GLU A 259 -10.18 11.28 4.48
N GLU A 260 -10.37 11.87 5.66
CA GLU A 260 -9.58 12.99 6.13
C GLU A 260 -8.43 12.43 6.97
N LEU A 261 -7.19 12.42 6.44
CA LEU A 261 -6.01 12.18 7.26
C LEU A 261 -5.79 13.41 8.15
N MET A 262 -5.47 13.21 9.43
CA MET A 262 -5.17 14.31 10.34
C MET A 262 -3.68 14.33 10.62
N ALA A 263 -3.10 15.52 10.45
CA ALA A 263 -1.81 15.98 10.94
C ALA A 263 -1.06 15.12 11.97
N ALA A 264 0.14 14.61 11.63
CA ALA A 264 1.03 13.93 12.58
C ALA A 264 1.63 14.83 13.69
N THR A 265 1.42 16.15 13.68
CA THR A 265 1.72 17.04 14.84
C THR A 265 0.48 17.59 15.52
N ASP A 266 -0.72 17.25 15.03
CA ASP A 266 -1.97 17.30 15.78
C ASP A 266 -2.48 15.85 15.80
N LEU A 267 -1.69 14.95 16.39
CA LEU A 267 -2.11 13.57 16.66
C LEU A 267 -3.28 13.60 17.64
N ASP A 268 -4.48 13.90 17.15
CA ASP A 268 -5.64 13.07 17.40
C ASP A 268 -5.84 12.25 16.10
N PRO A 269 -5.49 10.95 16.08
CA PRO A 269 -5.07 10.32 14.85
C PRO A 269 -6.22 9.46 14.31
N VAL A 270 -6.65 9.75 13.08
CA VAL A 270 -7.94 9.31 12.50
C VAL A 270 -9.08 10.00 13.25
N VAL A 271 -10.06 10.61 12.57
CA VAL A 271 -11.42 10.60 13.15
C VAL A 271 -11.95 9.16 13.03
N GLY A 272 -11.32 8.25 13.77
CA GLY A 272 -12.08 7.26 14.47
C GLY A 272 -12.82 8.06 15.52
N ALA A 273 -14.03 7.65 15.84
CA ALA A 273 -14.55 8.12 17.11
C ALA A 273 -13.48 7.89 18.22
N ASP A 274 -13.49 8.68 19.28
CA ASP A 274 -12.74 8.31 20.49
C ASP A 274 -12.97 6.82 20.79
N LEU A 275 -12.05 6.16 21.48
CA LEU A 275 -12.17 4.71 21.66
C LEU A 275 -13.58 4.30 22.17
N ALA A 276 -14.21 5.15 22.98
CA ALA A 276 -15.61 4.98 23.40
C ALA A 276 -16.62 4.96 22.24
N GLY A 277 -16.57 5.89 21.30
CA GLY A 277 -17.45 5.93 20.15
C GLY A 277 -17.09 4.89 19.09
N ALA A 278 -15.83 4.46 18.97
CA ALA A 278 -15.46 3.35 18.08
C ALA A 278 -15.98 2.01 18.64
N LEU A 279 -15.95 1.84 19.96
CA LEU A 279 -16.60 0.72 20.64
C LEU A 279 -18.14 0.80 20.58
N GLY A 280 -18.69 1.99 20.34
CA GLY A 280 -20.12 2.23 20.13
C GLY A 280 -20.57 2.06 18.67
N ASP A 281 -19.64 1.93 17.72
CA ASP A 281 -19.93 1.69 16.30
C ASP A 281 -20.46 0.25 16.12
N PRO A 282 -21.41 0.03 15.19
CA PRO A 282 -21.81 -1.32 14.82
C PRO A 282 -20.67 -2.20 14.31
N ARG A 283 -19.59 -1.63 13.75
CA ARG A 283 -18.38 -2.30 13.25
C ARG A 283 -17.34 -2.48 14.37
N PRO A 284 -16.51 -3.53 14.34
CA PRO A 284 -15.40 -3.70 15.30
C PRO A 284 -14.38 -2.55 15.21
N ALA A 285 -13.87 -2.10 16.36
CA ALA A 285 -12.81 -1.09 16.44
C ALA A 285 -11.43 -1.68 16.13
N LEU A 286 -10.72 -1.12 15.16
CA LEU A 286 -9.35 -1.47 14.82
C LEU A 286 -8.41 -0.43 15.45
N VAL A 287 -7.82 -0.76 16.60
CA VAL A 287 -7.10 0.18 17.47
C VAL A 287 -5.60 0.07 17.29
N TYR A 288 -4.92 1.15 16.91
CA TYR A 288 -3.47 1.25 16.80
C TYR A 288 -2.86 2.04 17.96
N PHE A 289 -2.22 1.33 18.88
CA PHE A 289 -1.47 1.93 19.99
C PHE A 289 -0.06 2.31 19.54
N HIS A 290 0.28 3.58 19.70
CA HIS A 290 1.57 4.15 19.29
C HIS A 290 2.13 5.14 20.31
N ALA A 291 3.33 5.65 20.02
CA ALA A 291 3.93 6.80 20.69
C ALA A 291 4.75 7.60 19.66
N PRO A 292 4.89 8.93 19.78
CA PRO A 292 5.52 9.76 18.75
C PRO A 292 7.05 9.57 18.70
N TRP A 293 7.65 9.31 19.86
CA TRP A 293 9.09 9.01 19.98
C TRP A 293 9.46 7.63 19.42
N CYS A 294 8.51 6.72 19.26
CA CYS A 294 8.74 5.35 18.80
C CYS A 294 9.05 5.31 17.29
N HIS A 295 10.31 5.04 16.95
CA HIS A 295 10.76 4.98 15.56
C HIS A 295 10.02 3.91 14.72
N PRO A 296 9.85 2.66 15.19
CA PRO A 296 9.04 1.67 14.46
C PRO A 296 7.58 2.11 14.25
N CYS A 297 7.02 2.87 15.20
CA CYS A 297 5.64 3.36 15.10
C CYS A 297 5.48 4.39 13.98
N ARG A 298 6.49 5.25 13.77
CA ARG A 298 6.50 6.23 12.66
C ARG A 298 6.56 5.54 11.29
N GLN A 299 7.34 4.46 11.19
CA GLN A 299 7.42 3.66 9.95
C GLN A 299 6.16 2.82 9.71
N TYR A 300 5.54 2.32 10.78
CA TYR A 300 4.40 1.43 10.70
C TYR A 300 3.05 2.14 10.57
N GLY A 301 2.94 3.40 11.03
CA GLY A 301 1.73 4.22 10.91
C GLY A 301 1.17 4.28 9.48
N PRO A 302 1.98 4.57 8.45
CA PRO A 302 1.54 4.55 7.06
C PRO A 302 1.02 3.17 6.60
N VAL A 303 1.66 2.09 7.04
CA VAL A 303 1.23 0.72 6.72
C VAL A 303 -0.12 0.42 7.38
N PHE A 304 -0.29 0.77 8.65
CA PHE A 304 -1.56 0.65 9.35
C PHE A 304 -2.67 1.44 8.64
N GLY A 305 -2.41 2.71 8.29
CA GLY A 305 -3.36 3.57 7.59
C GLY A 305 -3.81 2.96 6.27
N GLN A 306 -2.88 2.53 5.42
CA GLN A 306 -3.20 1.89 4.13
C GLN A 306 -4.05 0.62 4.29
N VAL A 307 -3.79 -0.20 5.30
CA VAL A 307 -4.58 -1.40 5.56
C VAL A 307 -5.95 -1.04 6.14
N ALA A 308 -6.01 -0.09 7.07
CA ALA A 308 -7.26 0.37 7.66
C ALA A 308 -8.24 0.88 6.60
N VAL A 309 -7.75 1.59 5.58
CA VAL A 309 -8.54 2.03 4.41
C VAL A 309 -9.16 0.85 3.67
N ALA A 310 -8.41 -0.25 3.48
CA ALA A 310 -8.93 -1.45 2.81
C ALA A 310 -10.07 -2.14 3.59
N PHE A 311 -10.24 -1.84 4.88
CA PHE A 311 -11.31 -2.37 5.73
C PHE A 311 -12.29 -1.30 6.21
N ALA A 312 -12.27 -0.09 5.65
CA ALA A 312 -13.05 1.05 6.17
C ALA A 312 -14.56 0.78 6.25
N ASP A 313 -15.11 -0.12 5.43
CA ASP A 313 -16.52 -0.54 5.47
C ASP A 313 -16.81 -1.61 6.53
N ARG A 314 -15.78 -2.27 7.06
CA ARG A 314 -15.88 -3.44 7.95
C ARG A 314 -15.35 -3.19 9.36
N VAL A 315 -14.47 -2.22 9.55
CA VAL A 315 -13.89 -1.86 10.86
C VAL A 315 -13.98 -0.35 11.10
N SER A 316 -13.86 0.04 12.36
CA SER A 316 -13.76 1.43 12.80
C SER A 316 -12.32 1.69 13.27
N PRO A 317 -11.43 2.24 12.41
CA PRO A 317 -10.04 2.46 12.79
C PRO A 317 -9.92 3.57 13.83
N VAL A 318 -9.07 3.36 14.85
CA VAL A 318 -8.76 4.29 15.93
C VAL A 318 -7.26 4.24 16.19
N HIS A 319 -6.66 5.36 16.51
CA HIS A 319 -5.32 5.39 17.07
C HIS A 319 -5.38 5.81 18.54
N VAL A 320 -4.45 5.29 19.34
CA VAL A 320 -4.31 5.63 20.75
C VAL A 320 -2.85 5.94 21.01
N ASP A 321 -2.56 7.20 21.33
CA ASP A 321 -1.26 7.55 21.88
C ASP A 321 -1.17 7.09 23.33
N VAL A 322 -0.19 6.23 23.63
CA VAL A 322 -0.04 5.68 24.98
C VAL A 322 0.46 6.70 26.00
N GLU A 323 1.01 7.84 25.55
CA GLU A 323 1.43 8.93 26.45
C GLU A 323 0.27 9.85 26.81
N ASP A 324 -0.63 10.13 25.86
CA ASP A 324 -1.80 10.98 26.09
C ASP A 324 -2.94 10.22 26.78
N GLU A 325 -3.06 8.91 26.53
CA GLU A 325 -4.12 8.03 27.08
C GLU A 325 -3.55 6.85 27.91
N PRO A 326 -2.77 7.10 28.98
CA PRO A 326 -2.08 6.06 29.75
C PRO A 326 -3.06 5.10 30.46
N ASP A 327 -4.22 5.61 30.92
CA ASP A 327 -5.25 4.80 31.56
C ASP A 327 -5.88 3.80 30.56
N VAL A 328 -6.01 4.19 29.29
CA VAL A 328 -6.48 3.31 28.22
C VAL A 328 -5.42 2.26 27.89
N ALA A 329 -4.17 2.68 27.74
CA ALA A 329 -3.04 1.76 27.52
C ALA A 329 -2.96 0.69 28.64
N ASP A 330 -3.13 1.10 29.90
CA ASP A 330 -3.17 0.21 31.05
C ASP A 330 -4.40 -0.72 31.02
N ARG A 331 -5.59 -0.19 30.71
CA ARG A 331 -6.83 -0.98 30.58
C ARG A 331 -6.69 -2.13 29.59
N TYR A 332 -6.03 -1.90 28.46
CA TYR A 332 -5.79 -2.92 27.42
C TYR A 332 -4.45 -3.63 27.56
N ALA A 333 -3.75 -3.44 28.68
CA ALA A 333 -2.48 -4.05 29.03
C ALA A 333 -1.42 -3.90 27.92
N ILE A 334 -1.30 -2.71 27.33
CA ILE A 334 -0.31 -2.40 26.31
C ILE A 334 1.08 -2.30 26.95
N ARG A 335 1.99 -3.20 26.56
CA ARG A 335 3.35 -3.30 27.12
C ARG A 335 4.44 -2.81 26.18
N SER A 336 4.10 -2.62 24.91
CA SER A 336 5.01 -2.19 23.86
C SER A 336 4.21 -1.52 22.75
N VAL A 337 4.82 -0.53 22.11
CA VAL A 337 4.32 0.08 20.88
C VAL A 337 5.31 -0.19 19.74
N PRO A 338 4.85 -0.34 18.49
CA PRO A 338 3.45 -0.31 18.07
C PRO A 338 2.67 -1.56 18.52
N THR A 339 1.36 -1.46 18.76
CA THR A 339 0.46 -2.62 18.96
C THR A 339 -0.88 -2.35 18.28
N VAL A 340 -1.42 -3.32 17.54
CA VAL A 340 -2.77 -3.24 16.94
C VAL A 340 -3.73 -4.20 17.64
N LEU A 341 -4.92 -3.74 18.00
CA LEU A 341 -6.03 -4.56 18.48
C LEU A 341 -7.22 -4.50 17.52
N LEU A 342 -8.02 -5.56 17.47
CA LEU A 342 -9.37 -5.53 16.88
C LEU A 342 -10.37 -5.88 17.99
N LEU A 343 -11.34 -5.00 18.23
CA LEU A 343 -12.29 -5.10 19.34
C LEU A 343 -13.74 -5.08 18.82
N ASP A 344 -14.58 -6.01 19.25
CA ASP A 344 -16.05 -5.94 19.05
C ASP A 344 -16.69 -5.68 20.41
N GLY A 345 -16.96 -4.40 20.69
CA GLY A 345 -17.20 -3.93 22.06
C GLY A 345 -16.03 -4.29 22.99
N ASP A 346 -16.31 -4.82 24.18
CA ASP A 346 -15.25 -5.22 25.13
C ASP A 346 -14.50 -6.52 24.74
N ARG A 347 -14.85 -7.16 23.61
CA ARG A 347 -14.23 -8.43 23.21
C ARG A 347 -13.06 -8.21 22.27
N GLU A 348 -11.87 -8.62 22.69
CA GLU A 348 -10.69 -8.68 21.84
C GLU A 348 -10.79 -9.84 20.83
N LEU A 349 -10.75 -9.50 19.55
CA LEU A 349 -10.74 -10.45 18.42
C LEU A 349 -9.32 -10.70 17.91
N LEU A 350 -8.44 -9.70 18.01
CA LEU A 350 -7.07 -9.73 17.52
C LEU A 350 -6.17 -8.86 18.40
N ARG A 351 -4.93 -9.31 18.59
CA ARG A 351 -3.84 -8.52 19.15
C ARG A 351 -2.55 -8.80 18.40
N LEU A 352 -1.90 -7.74 17.97
CA LEU A 352 -0.69 -7.75 17.16
C LEU A 352 0.32 -6.77 17.75
N PRO A 353 1.20 -7.22 18.67
CA PRO A 353 2.30 -6.40 19.13
C PRO A 353 3.40 -6.35 18.08
N GLY A 354 3.98 -5.17 17.87
CA GLY A 354 5.02 -4.92 16.89
C GLY A 354 4.49 -4.39 15.56
N ALA A 355 5.43 -4.04 14.68
CA ALA A 355 5.13 -3.64 13.31
C ALA A 355 4.98 -4.89 12.44
N HIS A 356 4.03 -4.87 11.53
CA HIS A 356 3.77 -5.97 10.60
C HIS A 356 3.80 -5.47 9.16
N GLY A 357 4.18 -6.32 8.21
CA GLY A 357 4.04 -5.99 6.80
C GLY A 357 2.57 -5.75 6.41
N ARG A 358 2.33 -4.98 5.35
CA ARG A 358 0.97 -4.62 4.88
C ARG A 358 0.10 -5.85 4.64
N ALA A 359 0.60 -6.86 3.92
CA ALA A 359 -0.11 -8.10 3.63
C ALA A 359 -0.42 -8.89 4.92
N ALA A 360 0.57 -9.01 5.81
CA ALA A 360 0.39 -9.70 7.08
C ALA A 360 -0.69 -9.03 7.96
N LEU A 361 -0.67 -7.70 8.07
CA LEU A 361 -1.70 -6.97 8.82
C LEU A 361 -3.09 -7.17 8.19
N HIS A 362 -3.20 -7.06 6.87
CA HIS A 362 -4.45 -7.27 6.14
C HIS A 362 -5.04 -8.67 6.35
N ASP A 363 -4.20 -9.71 6.25
CA ASP A 363 -4.64 -11.10 6.38
C ASP A 363 -5.08 -11.43 7.81
N ARG A 364 -4.37 -10.88 8.81
CA ARG A 364 -4.74 -11.03 10.23
C ARG A 364 -6.10 -10.41 10.54
N ILE A 365 -6.37 -9.22 10.02
CA ILE A 365 -7.67 -8.55 10.17
C ILE A 365 -8.77 -9.36 9.47
N THR A 366 -8.51 -9.82 8.25
CA THR A 366 -9.45 -10.66 7.48
C THR A 366 -9.82 -11.93 8.24
N ALA A 367 -8.82 -12.65 8.75
CA ALA A 367 -9.02 -13.89 9.51
C ALA A 367 -9.77 -13.66 10.82
N ALA A 368 -9.44 -12.58 11.54
CA ALA A 368 -10.11 -12.22 12.78
C ALA A 368 -11.60 -11.94 12.56
N LEU A 369 -11.94 -11.16 11.52
CA LEU A 369 -13.33 -10.88 11.15
C LEU A 369 -14.09 -12.13 10.72
N ALA A 370 -13.50 -13.00 9.89
CA ALA A 370 -14.12 -14.24 9.42
C ALA A 370 -14.41 -15.25 10.55
N SER A 371 -13.66 -15.20 11.65
CA SER A 371 -13.87 -16.05 12.82
C SER A 371 -15.10 -15.65 13.65
N HIS A 372 -15.62 -14.43 13.48
CA HIS A 372 -16.70 -13.88 14.28
C HIS A 372 -18.08 -14.11 13.63
N PRO A 373 -19.10 -14.65 14.34
CA PRO A 373 -20.39 -15.03 13.74
C PRO A 373 -21.15 -13.89 13.06
N ARG A 374 -20.91 -12.64 13.49
CA ARG A 374 -21.56 -11.43 12.97
C ARG A 374 -20.94 -10.94 11.65
N TRP A 375 -19.71 -11.36 11.34
CA TRP A 375 -18.88 -10.80 10.26
C TRP A 375 -18.29 -11.88 9.33
N ARG A 376 -18.84 -13.10 9.45
CA ARG A 376 -18.59 -14.27 8.58
C ARG A 376 -19.01 -14.04 7.14
#